data_AF-A0A679JC83-F1
#
_entry.id   AF-A0A679JC83-F1
#
_cell.length_a   1.000
_cell.length_b   1.000
_cell.length_c   1.000
_cell.angle_alpha   90.00
_cell.angle_beta   90.00
_cell.angle_gamma   90.00
#
_symmetry.space_group_name_H-M   'P 1'
#
loop_
_entity.id
_entity.type
_entity.pdbx_description
1 polymer ?
#
loop_
_entity_poly.entity_id
_entity_poly.type
_entity_poly.pdbx_seq_one_letter_code
_entity_poly.pdbx_strand_id
1 'polypeptide(L)' 'MTSRERAAFNAGVNAVRQMAMIAAITIEVREDGRDLRQRAAAAALQGLAEGSRALLVASAPAASAHEVL' A
#
# COMPACT_ATOMS: atom_id res chain seq x y z
N MET A 1 15.75 11.58 3.13
CA MET A 1 14.54 11.73 2.30
C MET A 1 13.83 13.03 2.66
N THR A 2 13.82 13.96 1.73
CA THR A 2 13.10 15.25 1.83
C THR A 2 11.59 15.02 1.94
N SER A 3 10.83 16.04 2.36
CA SER A 3 9.36 15.94 2.43
C SER A 3 8.73 15.66 1.07
N ARG A 4 9.29 16.22 -0.01
CA ARG A 4 8.83 15.98 -1.40
C ARG A 4 9.10 14.54 -1.84
N GLU A 5 10.32 14.05 -1.61
CA GLU A 5 10.68 12.67 -1.93
C GLU A 5 9.82 11.67 -1.16
N ARG A 6 9.54 11.96 0.11
CA ARG A 6 8.65 11.14 0.96
C ARG A 6 7.23 11.08 0.45
N ALA A 7 6.68 12.23 0.05
CA ALA A 7 5.34 12.28 -0.52
C ALA A 7 5.26 11.48 -1.82
N ALA A 8 6.25 11.62 -2.71
CA ALA A 8 6.31 10.85 -3.95
C ALA A 8 6.45 9.34 -3.69
N PHE A 9 7.32 8.95 -2.75
CA PHE A 9 7.49 7.56 -2.34
C PHE A 9 6.19 6.97 -1.77
N ASN A 10 5.56 7.64 -0.80
CA ASN A 10 4.31 7.20 -0.19
C ASN A 10 3.16 7.13 -1.22
N ALA A 11 3.14 8.03 -2.21
CA ALA A 11 2.17 7.97 -3.31
C ALA A 11 2.37 6.70 -4.16
N GLY A 12 3.61 6.37 -4.52
CA GLY A 12 3.95 5.14 -5.25
C GLY A 12 3.57 3.87 -4.48
N VAL A 13 3.93 3.81 -3.19
CA VAL A 13 3.55 2.70 -2.30
C VAL A 13 2.02 2.53 -2.22
N ASN A 14 1.28 3.63 -2.12
CA ASN A 14 -0.19 3.57 -2.14
C ASN A 14 -0.76 3.13 -3.48
N ALA A 15 -0.14 3.49 -4.61
CA ALA A 15 -0.56 3.03 -5.92
C ALA A 15 -0.37 1.50 -6.05
N VAL A 16 0.79 0.96 -5.63
CA VAL A 16 1.05 -0.48 -5.62
C VAL A 16 0.02 -1.20 -4.74
N ARG A 17 -0.23 -0.70 -3.53
CA ARG A 17 -1.22 -1.26 -2.61
C ARG A 17 -2.61 -1.35 -3.25
N GLN A 18 -3.06 -0.28 -3.89
CA GLN A 18 -4.39 -0.23 -4.54
C GLN A 18 -4.46 -1.20 -5.72
N MET A 19 -3.44 -1.23 -6.56
CA MET A 19 -3.38 -2.15 -7.70
C MET A 19 -3.39 -3.62 -7.26
N ALA A 20 -2.67 -3.96 -6.19
CA ALA A 20 -2.68 -5.31 -5.63
C ALA A 20 -4.09 -5.71 -5.15
N MET A 21 -4.79 -4.82 -4.44
CA MET A 21 -6.17 -5.06 -4.01
C MET A 21 -7.14 -5.23 -5.18
N ILE A 22 -7.05 -4.36 -6.20
CA ILE A 22 -7.88 -4.45 -7.41
C ILE A 22 -7.66 -5.79 -8.11
N ALA A 23 -6.40 -6.20 -8.26
CA ALA A 23 -6.07 -7.48 -8.88
C ALA A 23 -6.59 -8.68 -8.08
N ALA A 24 -6.49 -8.66 -6.75
CA ALA A 24 -7.02 -9.71 -5.88
C ALA A 24 -8.54 -9.85 -6.04
N ILE A 25 -9.27 -8.74 -5.94
CA ILE A 25 -10.74 -8.71 -6.11
C ILE A 25 -11.13 -9.21 -7.51
N THR A 26 -10.40 -8.78 -8.54
CA THR A 26 -10.65 -9.21 -9.92
C THR A 26 -10.51 -10.73 -10.07
N ILE A 27 -9.56 -11.36 -9.38
CA ILE A 27 -9.41 -12.81 -9.38
C ILE A 27 -10.56 -13.48 -8.61
N GLU A 28 -10.93 -12.96 -7.44
CA GLU A 28 -11.97 -13.53 -6.59
C GLU A 28 -13.38 -13.49 -7.21
N VAL A 29 -13.68 -12.48 -8.03
CA VAL A 29 -15.00 -12.29 -8.66
C VAL A 29 -15.18 -13.16 -9.91
N ARG A 30 -14.10 -13.72 -10.48
CA ARG A 30 -14.20 -14.62 -11.63
C ARG A 30 -14.79 -15.98 -11.23
N GLU A 31 -15.54 -16.62 -12.14
CA GLU A 31 -16.16 -17.93 -11.89
C GLU A 31 -15.14 -19.05 -11.59
N ASP A 32 -13.92 -18.93 -12.12
CA ASP A 32 -12.79 -19.82 -11.86
C ASP A 32 -11.97 -19.46 -10.60
N GLY A 33 -12.36 -18.41 -9.87
CA GLY A 33 -11.73 -17.95 -8.62
C GLY A 33 -11.68 -18.98 -7.49
N ARG A 34 -12.28 -20.16 -7.69
CA ARG A 34 -12.23 -21.30 -6.78
C ARG A 34 -11.05 -22.25 -7.05
N ASP A 35 -10.34 -22.10 -8.18
CA ASP A 35 -9.09 -22.82 -8.42
C ASP A 35 -8.06 -22.44 -7.35
N LEU A 36 -7.36 -23.44 -6.82
CA LEU A 36 -6.31 -23.29 -5.81
C LEU A 36 -5.25 -22.26 -6.22
N ARG A 37 -4.87 -22.23 -7.51
CA ARG A 37 -3.87 -21.27 -8.00
C ARG A 37 -4.38 -19.83 -7.92
N GLN A 38 -5.65 -19.63 -8.24
CA GLN A 38 -6.27 -18.30 -8.21
C GLN A 38 -6.45 -17.81 -6.78
N ARG A 39 -6.84 -18.68 -5.85
CA ARG A 39 -6.88 -18.38 -4.42
C ARG A 39 -5.51 -18.01 -3.86
N ALA A 40 -4.47 -18.78 -4.23
CA ALA A 40 -3.10 -18.48 -3.82
C ALA A 40 -2.63 -17.12 -4.36
N ALA A 41 -2.95 -16.80 -5.62
CA ALA A 41 -2.64 -15.50 -6.21
C ALA A 41 -3.37 -14.35 -5.51
N ALA A 42 -4.67 -14.50 -5.23
CA ALA A 42 -5.45 -13.49 -4.50
C ALA A 42 -4.88 -13.25 -3.10
N ALA A 43 -4.55 -14.32 -2.36
CA ALA A 43 -3.93 -14.23 -1.04
C ALA A 43 -2.55 -13.56 -1.08
N ALA A 44 -1.72 -13.88 -2.09
CA ALA A 44 -0.43 -13.24 -2.27
C ALA A 44 -0.55 -11.74 -2.56
N LEU A 45 -1.54 -11.33 -3.36
CA LEU A 45 -1.83 -9.93 -3.66
C LEU A 45 -2.36 -9.17 -2.43
N GLN A 46 -3.19 -9.81 -1.60
CA GLN A 46 -3.60 -9.27 -0.32
C GLN A 46 -2.41 -9.09 0.63
N GLY A 47 -1.52 -10.09 0.70
CA GLY A 47 -0.26 -10.00 1.45
C GLY A 47 0.65 -8.89 0.94
N LEU A 48 0.74 -8.69 -0.37
CA LEU A 48 1.47 -7.57 -0.97
C LEU A 48 0.86 -6.22 -0.60
N ALA A 49 -0.47 -6.10 -0.60
CA ALA A 49 -1.15 -4.87 -0.21
C ALA A 49 -0.86 -4.53 1.26
N GLU A 50 -0.94 -5.51 2.16
CA GLU A 50 -0.64 -5.30 3.58
C GLU A 50 0.86 -5.00 3.80
N GLY A 51 1.76 -5.73 3.13
CA GLY A 51 3.20 -5.45 3.17
C GLY A 51 3.53 -4.05 2.65
N SER A 52 2.86 -3.60 1.59
CA SER A 52 3.03 -2.24 1.05
C SER A 52 2.62 -1.18 2.06
N ARG A 53 1.54 -1.40 2.83
CA ARG A 53 1.11 -0.48 3.88
C ARG A 53 2.21 -0.29 4.94
N ALA A 54 2.92 -1.34 5.31
CA ALA A 54 4.01 -1.27 6.29
C ALA A 54 5.23 -0.46 5.81
N LEU A 55 5.36 -0.22 4.50
CA LEU A 55 6.44 0.60 3.93
C LEU A 55 6.15 2.11 4.01
N LEU A 56 4.93 2.52 4.36
CA LEU A 56 4.57 3.94 4.45
C LEU A 56 5.44 4.64 5.49
N VAL A 57 6.10 5.71 5.07
CA VAL A 57 6.98 6.46 5.95
C VAL A 57 6.19 7.59 6.60
N ALA A 58 6.09 7.56 7.93
CA ALA A 58 5.48 8.64 8.70
C ALA A 58 6.20 9.98 8.44
N SER A 59 5.43 11.06 8.40
CA SER A 59 5.99 12.40 8.43
C SER A 59 6.43 12.69 9.86
N ALA A 60 7.63 13.27 10.03
CA ALA A 60 7.99 13.83 11.32
C ALA A 60 6.94 14.90 11.68
N PRO A 61 6.47 14.98 12.93
CA PRO A 61 5.66 16.11 13.35
C PRO A 61 6.48 17.38 13.04
N ALA A 62 5.85 18.35 12.37
CA ALA A 62 6.46 19.65 12.20
C ALA A 62 6.90 20.13 13.58
N ALA A 63 8.20 20.39 13.76
CA ALA A 63 8.69 20.99 14.99
C ALA A 63 7.83 22.22 15.24
N SER A 64 6.98 22.15 16.26
CA SER A 64 6.20 23.28 16.72
C SER A 64 7.17 24.42 16.88
N ALA A 65 6.92 25.49 16.13
CA ALA A 65 7.66 26.73 16.23
C ALA A 65 7.87 27.00 17.72
N HIS A 66 9.13 27.13 18.12
CA HIS A 66 9.51 27.51 19.46
C HIS A 66 9.06 28.96 19.63
N GLU A 67 7.77 29.12 19.92
CA GLU A 67 7.15 30.36 20.36
C GLU A 67 7.46 30.46 21.85
N VAL A 68 8.68 30.88 22.18
CA VAL A 68 9.05 31.29 23.53
C VAL A 68 10.00 32.49 23.45
N LEU A 69 9.37 33.65 23.69
CA LEU A 69 9.88 34.93 24.25
C LEU A 69 10.79 35.79 23.38
#